data_AF-A0A392QS33-F1
#
_entry.id   AF-A0A392QS33-F1
#
_cell.length_a   1.000
_cell.length_b   1.000
_cell.length_c   1.000
_cell.angle_alpha   90.00
_cell.angle_beta   90.00
_cell.angle_gamma   90.00
#
_symmetry.space_group_name_H-M   'P 1'
#
loop_
_entity.id
_entity.type
_entity.pdbx_description
1 polymer ?
#
loop_
_entity_poly.entity_id
_entity_poly.type
_entity_poly.pdbx_seq_one_letter_code
_entity_poly.pdbx_strand_id
1 'polypeptide(L)'
;DGSVNKVTAGFGGLLRDYRGEPICAFVSKAPQGDTFLVELWAIWRGLVLSIGLGIKSIWVESDSMSVVKTINKMQHCPKAETCLIQIWKLLSKFDEYRISHSWRETNRAADHLAKMALCGNDVVLWPVDFSHSLCNIIQDDARGTKYPRR
;
A
#
# COMPACT_ATOMS: atom_id res chain seq x y z
N ASP A 1 2.64 -0.56 -0.81
CA ASP A 1 3.96 -0.99 -1.28
C ASP A 1 4.47 -0.02 -2.31
N GLY A 2 5.77 0.24 -2.27
CA GLY A 2 6.46 1.18 -3.12
C GLY A 2 7.65 0.51 -3.80
N SER A 3 7.72 0.62 -5.12
CA SER A 3 8.80 0.07 -5.92
C SER A 3 9.59 1.18 -6.61
N VAL A 4 10.91 1.14 -6.47
CA VAL A 4 11.83 2.05 -7.15
C VAL A 4 12.89 1.22 -7.85
N ASN A 5 13.07 1.46 -9.15
CA ASN A 5 14.19 0.93 -9.92
C ASN A 5 14.89 2.08 -10.67
N LYS A 6 15.96 1.78 -11.44
CA LYS A 6 16.77 2.80 -12.13
C LYS A 6 16.00 3.64 -13.15
N VAL A 7 14.87 3.15 -13.64
CA VAL A 7 14.12 3.75 -14.75
C VAL A 7 12.76 4.27 -14.29
N THR A 8 12.07 3.54 -13.41
CA THR A 8 10.70 3.81 -13.00
C THR A 8 10.54 3.70 -11.49
N ALA A 9 9.63 4.52 -10.94
CA ALA A 9 9.12 4.36 -9.59
C ALA A 9 7.58 4.30 -9.63
N GLY A 10 7.01 3.51 -8.73
CA GLY A 10 5.57 3.31 -8.65
C GLY A 10 5.18 2.81 -7.26
N PHE A 11 3.92 2.97 -6.92
CA PHE A 11 3.37 2.42 -5.70
C PHE A 11 1.99 1.84 -5.96
N GLY A 12 1.62 0.89 -5.11
CA GLY A 12 0.33 0.24 -5.20
C GLY A 12 -0.11 -0.30 -3.85
N GLY A 13 -1.39 -0.66 -3.80
CA GLY A 13 -1.99 -1.23 -2.62
C GLY A 13 -3.27 -1.97 -2.96
N LEU A 14 -3.55 -2.98 -2.14
CA LEU A 14 -4.77 -3.76 -2.20
C LEU A 14 -5.59 -3.44 -0.96
N LEU A 15 -6.85 -3.09 -1.16
CA LEU A 15 -7.82 -2.90 -0.10
C LEU A 15 -8.68 -4.15 0.01
N ARG A 16 -8.79 -4.69 1.23
CA ARG A 16 -9.58 -5.89 1.53
C ARG A 16 -10.63 -5.57 2.60
N ASP A 17 -11.72 -6.33 2.59
CA ASP A 17 -12.68 -6.32 3.68
C ASP A 17 -12.20 -7.18 4.87
N TYR A 18 -13.00 -7.24 5.93
CA TYR A 18 -12.70 -8.02 7.14
C TYR A 18 -12.65 -9.53 6.92
N ARG A 19 -13.15 -10.03 5.78
CA ARG A 19 -13.10 -11.44 5.37
C ARG A 19 -11.86 -11.74 4.52
N GLY A 20 -11.08 -10.72 4.19
CA GLY A 20 -9.93 -10.81 3.30
C GLY A 20 -10.28 -10.68 1.82
N GLU A 21 -11.55 -10.43 1.49
CA GLU A 21 -12.00 -10.30 0.11
C GLU A 21 -11.57 -8.93 -0.45
N PRO A 22 -11.04 -8.86 -1.69
CA PRO A 22 -10.59 -7.61 -2.25
C PRO A 22 -11.77 -6.67 -2.55
N ILE A 23 -11.70 -5.45 -2.03
CA ILE A 23 -12.64 -4.36 -2.34
C ILE A 23 -12.21 -3.65 -3.62
N CYS A 24 -10.93 -3.26 -3.70
CA CYS A 24 -10.32 -2.63 -4.85
C CYS A 24 -8.79 -2.66 -4.70
N ALA A 25 -8.08 -2.38 -5.78
CA ALA A 25 -6.64 -2.12 -5.77
C ALA A 25 -6.37 -0.74 -6.37
N PHE A 26 -5.20 -0.19 -6.09
CA PHE A 26 -4.71 0.99 -6.79
C PHE A 26 -3.26 0.81 -7.21
N VAL A 27 -2.92 1.46 -8.31
CA VAL A 27 -1.56 1.56 -8.84
C VAL A 27 -1.34 3.01 -9.24
N SER A 28 -0.18 3.56 -8.90
CA SER A 28 0.21 4.90 -9.28
C SER A 28 1.68 4.94 -9.65
N LYS A 29 2.00 5.78 -10.64
CA LYS A 29 3.37 6.20 -10.88
C LYS A 29 3.83 7.08 -9.74
N ALA A 30 5.11 6.98 -9.43
CA ALA A 30 5.79 7.87 -8.52
C ALA A 30 6.91 8.60 -9.26
N PRO A 31 7.20 9.87 -8.91
CA PRO A 31 8.49 10.46 -9.22
C PRO A 31 9.62 9.52 -8.79
N GLN A 32 10.71 9.48 -9.57
CA GLN A 32 11.92 8.82 -9.09
C GLN A 32 12.35 9.44 -7.77
N GLY A 33 12.73 8.59 -6.81
CA GLY A 33 13.05 9.07 -5.48
C GLY A 33 13.33 7.95 -4.50
N ASP A 34 13.34 8.32 -3.23
CA ASP A 34 13.59 7.43 -2.11
C ASP A 34 12.43 6.43 -1.97
N THR A 35 12.75 5.13 -1.93
CA THR A 35 11.79 4.04 -1.67
C THR A 35 10.96 4.33 -0.43
N PHE A 36 11.54 4.93 0.61
CA PHE A 36 10.81 5.30 1.82
C PHE A 36 9.66 6.28 1.57
N LEU A 37 9.87 7.28 0.70
CA LEU A 37 8.83 8.25 0.34
C LEU A 37 7.76 7.61 -0.55
N VAL A 38 8.16 6.72 -1.46
CA VAL A 38 7.24 5.99 -2.33
C VAL A 38 6.32 5.07 -1.52
N GLU A 39 6.85 4.40 -0.50
CA GLU A 39 6.05 3.63 0.46
C GLU A 39 5.06 4.51 1.24
N LEU A 40 5.50 5.68 1.71
CA LEU A 40 4.63 6.63 2.39
C LEU A 40 3.51 7.13 1.48
N TRP A 41 3.79 7.38 0.20
CA TRP A 41 2.77 7.75 -0.78
C TRP A 41 1.78 6.62 -1.04
N ALA A 42 2.23 5.37 -1.04
CA ALA A 42 1.33 4.21 -1.12
C ALA A 42 0.30 4.24 0.02
N ILE A 43 0.77 4.44 1.26
CA ILE A 43 -0.11 4.53 2.42
C ILE A 43 -1.04 5.74 2.32
N TRP A 44 -0.51 6.91 2.02
CA TRP A 44 -1.32 8.13 1.85
C TRP A 44 -2.43 7.93 0.82
N ARG A 45 -2.12 7.37 -0.35
CA ARG A 45 -3.10 7.12 -1.41
C ARG A 45 -4.17 6.10 -0.98
N GLY A 46 -3.76 5.04 -0.28
CA GLY A 46 -4.68 4.05 0.27
C GLY A 46 -5.63 4.63 1.32
N LEU A 47 -5.15 5.54 2.18
CA LEU A 47 -5.97 6.26 3.15
C LEU A 47 -6.99 7.18 2.46
N VAL A 48 -6.54 7.95 1.46
CA VAL A 48 -7.42 8.82 0.66
C VAL A 48 -8.52 7.99 -0.02
N LEU A 49 -8.15 6.86 -0.63
CA LEU A 49 -9.10 5.95 -1.28
C LEU A 49 -10.13 5.43 -0.27
N SER A 50 -9.67 4.94 0.87
CA SER A 50 -10.53 4.35 1.90
C SER A 50 -11.55 5.35 2.46
N ILE A 51 -11.13 6.60 2.69
CA ILE A 51 -12.02 7.69 3.09
C ILE A 51 -13.05 7.97 1.98
N GLY A 52 -12.61 8.02 0.73
CA GLY A 52 -13.50 8.23 -0.42
C GLY A 52 -14.56 7.13 -0.59
N LEU A 53 -14.26 5.91 -0.15
CA LEU A 53 -15.18 4.77 -0.12
C LEU A 53 -16.08 4.75 1.12
N GLY A 54 -15.94 5.71 2.04
CA GLY A 54 -16.73 5.78 3.27
C GLY A 54 -16.31 4.78 4.35
N ILE A 55 -15.12 4.18 4.24
CA ILE A 55 -14.60 3.24 5.24
C ILE A 55 -14.28 3.99 6.53
N LYS A 56 -14.77 3.43 7.65
CA LYS A 56 -14.64 4.04 8.98
C LYS A 56 -13.52 3.45 9.84
N SER A 57 -13.18 2.19 9.63
CA SER A 57 -12.10 1.52 10.35
C SER A 57 -11.09 0.94 9.38
N ILE A 58 -9.80 1.15 9.63
CA ILE A 58 -8.74 0.74 8.70
C ILE A 58 -7.57 0.06 9.39
N TRP A 59 -7.12 -1.06 8.83
CA TRP A 59 -5.85 -1.67 9.18
C TRP A 59 -4.90 -1.58 7.99
N VAL A 60 -3.85 -0.78 8.13
CA VAL A 60 -2.80 -0.64 7.13
C VAL A 60 -1.65 -1.57 7.46
N GLU A 61 -1.31 -2.41 6.50
CA GLU A 61 -0.16 -3.29 6.53
C GLU A 61 0.90 -2.81 5.53
N SER A 62 2.15 -2.74 5.98
CA SER A 62 3.30 -2.40 5.14
C SER A 62 4.49 -3.29 5.48
N ASP A 63 5.23 -3.69 4.46
CA ASP A 63 6.45 -4.49 4.60
C ASP A 63 7.66 -3.66 5.06
N SER A 64 7.52 -2.33 5.09
CA SER A 64 8.57 -1.38 5.41
C SER A 64 8.50 -1.00 6.88
N MET A 65 9.33 -1.69 7.68
CA MET A 65 9.41 -1.45 9.13
C MET A 65 9.76 0.00 9.48
N SER A 66 10.58 0.68 8.66
CA SER A 66 10.92 2.10 8.87
C SER A 66 9.70 3.00 8.70
N VAL A 67 8.86 2.74 7.69
CA VAL A 67 7.62 3.50 7.46
C VAL A 67 6.63 3.28 8.59
N VAL A 68 6.43 2.02 8.99
CA VAL A 68 5.56 1.65 10.12
C VAL A 68 6.01 2.34 11.41
N LYS A 69 7.30 2.27 11.74
CA LYS A 69 7.87 2.96 12.93
C LYS A 69 7.69 4.47 12.85
N THR A 70 7.89 5.05 11.67
CA THR A 70 7.77 6.51 11.49
C THR A 70 6.33 7.00 11.66
N ILE A 71 5.36 6.32 11.05
CA ILE A 71 3.93 6.68 11.19
C ILE A 71 3.46 6.51 12.63
N ASN A 72 3.92 5.45 13.30
CA ASN A 72 3.66 5.20 14.73
C ASN A 72 4.47 6.09 15.68
N LYS A 73 5.15 7.13 15.18
CA LYS A 73 5.95 8.11 15.96
C LYS A 73 7.06 7.47 16.81
N MET A 74 7.50 6.26 16.45
CA MET A 74 8.63 5.56 17.08
C MET A 74 9.97 5.97 16.47
N GLN A 75 9.94 6.65 15.32
CA GLN A 75 11.12 7.16 14.63
C GLN A 75 10.78 8.51 13.98
N HIS A 76 11.75 9.43 13.94
CA HIS A 76 11.62 10.71 13.28
C HIS A 76 12.30 10.69 11.91
N CYS A 77 11.64 11.24 10.89
CA CYS A 77 12.19 11.39 9.54
C CYS A 77 11.87 12.81 9.01
N PRO A 78 12.80 13.78 9.16
CA PRO A 78 12.54 15.18 8.78
C PRO A 78 12.14 15.34 7.30
N LYS A 79 12.73 14.54 6.41
CA LYS A 79 12.48 14.59 4.96
C LYS A 79 11.02 14.25 4.58
N ALA A 80 10.29 13.57 5.46
CA ALA A 80 8.93 13.12 5.22
C ALA A 80 7.88 13.86 6.07
N GLU A 81 8.28 14.87 6.85
CA GLU A 81 7.42 15.53 7.84
C GLU A 81 6.11 16.05 7.24
N THR A 82 6.18 16.75 6.10
CA THR A 82 4.99 17.25 5.40
C THR A 82 4.03 16.12 4.99
N CYS A 83 4.56 15.00 4.48
CA CYS A 83 3.74 13.84 4.13
C CYS A 83 3.13 13.17 5.37
N LEU A 84 3.91 13.04 6.45
CA LEU A 84 3.44 12.44 7.70
C LEU A 84 2.31 13.26 8.34
N ILE A 85 2.40 14.59 8.33
CA ILE A 85 1.32 15.47 8.80
C ILE A 85 0.02 15.20 8.03
N GLN A 86 0.09 15.02 6.71
CA GLN A 86 -1.10 14.69 5.90
C GLN A 86 -1.62 13.30 6.23
N ILE A 87 -0.74 12.31 6.38
CA ILE A 87 -1.13 10.94 6.78
C ILE A 87 -1.85 10.96 8.13
N TRP A 88 -1.30 11.65 9.15
CA TRP A 88 -1.94 11.74 10.46
C TRP A 88 -3.30 12.46 10.42
N LYS A 89 -3.44 13.51 9.59
CA LYS A 89 -4.73 14.17 9.35
C LYS A 89 -5.76 13.28 8.66
N LEU A 90 -5.33 12.33 7.83
CA LEU A 90 -6.22 11.35 7.23
C LEU A 90 -6.59 10.27 8.24
N LEU A 91 -5.62 9.79 9.03
CA LEU A 91 -5.84 8.79 10.07
C LEU A 91 -6.85 9.28 11.12
N SER A 92 -6.83 10.57 11.46
CA SER A 92 -7.81 11.15 12.41
C SER A 92 -9.25 11.20 11.90
N LYS A 93 -9.51 10.81 10.64
CA LYS A 93 -10.87 10.73 10.07
C LYS A 93 -11.49 9.33 10.18
N PHE A 94 -10.69 8.33 10.57
CA PHE A 94 -11.18 6.99 10.84
C PHE A 94 -11.58 6.90 12.32
N ASP A 95 -12.65 6.14 12.58
CA ASP A 95 -13.10 5.86 13.95
C ASP A 95 -12.08 4.96 14.65
N GLU A 96 -11.51 4.01 13.91
CA GLU A 96 -10.42 3.15 14.38
C GLU A 96 -9.37 2.98 13.29
N TYR A 97 -8.09 3.04 13.67
CA TYR A 97 -7.01 2.71 12.75
C TYR A 97 -5.90 1.89 13.42
N ARG A 98 -5.26 1.04 12.62
CA ARG A 98 -4.07 0.29 13.02
C ARG A 98 -3.04 0.32 11.90
N ILE A 99 -1.77 0.53 12.26
CA ILE A 99 -0.64 0.44 11.33
C ILE A 99 0.31 -0.64 11.84
N SER A 100 0.54 -1.68 11.06
CA SER A 100 1.46 -2.76 11.43
C SER A 100 2.41 -3.14 10.31
N HIS A 101 3.50 -3.76 10.72
CA HIS A 101 4.43 -4.40 9.80
C HIS A 101 3.86 -5.75 9.34
N SER A 102 3.89 -6.00 8.04
CA SER A 102 3.59 -7.30 7.42
C SER A 102 4.86 -7.90 6.86
N TRP A 103 4.97 -9.23 6.87
CA TRP A 103 6.08 -9.89 6.20
C TRP A 103 5.90 -9.76 4.69
N ARG A 104 6.99 -9.49 3.95
CA ARG A 104 6.98 -9.38 2.48
C ARG A 104 6.31 -10.57 1.79
N GLU A 105 6.46 -11.75 2.38
CA GLU A 105 5.90 -13.00 1.89
C GLU A 105 4.37 -12.97 1.77
N THR A 106 3.69 -12.11 2.54
CA THR A 106 2.22 -11.95 2.55
C THR A 106 1.75 -10.65 1.90
N ASN A 107 2.68 -9.86 1.34
CA ASN A 107 2.38 -8.55 0.71
C ASN A 107 2.63 -8.56 -0.81
N ARG A 108 2.59 -9.75 -1.44
CA ARG A 108 2.96 -9.91 -2.85
C ARG A 108 1.99 -9.20 -3.78
N ALA A 109 0.71 -9.14 -3.43
CA ALA A 109 -0.26 -8.41 -4.25
C ALA A 109 0.10 -6.93 -4.36
N ALA A 110 0.46 -6.28 -3.24
CA ALA A 110 0.83 -4.87 -3.23
C ALA A 110 2.16 -4.61 -3.94
N ASP A 111 3.17 -5.49 -3.80
CA ASP A 111 4.45 -5.41 -4.53
C ASP A 111 4.26 -5.61 -6.05
N HIS A 112 3.42 -6.57 -6.44
CA HIS A 112 3.05 -6.76 -7.85
C HIS A 112 2.40 -5.49 -8.41
N LEU A 113 1.42 -4.92 -7.68
CA LEU A 113 0.75 -3.67 -8.05
C LEU A 113 1.75 -2.51 -8.17
N ALA A 114 2.67 -2.35 -7.22
CA ALA A 114 3.66 -1.27 -7.23
C ALA A 114 4.64 -1.34 -8.43
N LYS A 115 4.86 -2.55 -8.98
CA LYS A 115 5.71 -2.79 -10.15
C LYS A 115 4.95 -2.74 -11.48
N MET A 116 3.61 -2.64 -11.46
CA MET A 116 2.83 -2.58 -12.69
C MET A 116 3.15 -1.31 -13.47
N ALA A 117 3.55 -1.48 -14.73
CA ALA A 117 3.74 -0.37 -15.65
C ALA A 117 2.38 0.18 -16.06
N LEU A 118 2.13 1.45 -15.74
CA LEU A 118 0.90 2.14 -16.14
C LEU A 118 1.11 3.01 -17.37
N CYS A 119 0.08 3.13 -18.20
CA CYS A 119 0.01 4.20 -19.19
C CYS A 119 -0.35 5.53 -18.50
N GLY A 120 -1.30 5.52 -17.56
CA GLY A 120 -1.71 6.65 -16.72
C GLY A 120 -0.84 6.91 -15.48
N ASN A 121 -1.24 7.90 -14.67
CA ASN A 121 -0.53 8.28 -13.45
C ASN A 121 -1.08 7.63 -12.18
N ASP A 122 -2.40 7.47 -12.04
CA ASP A 122 -3.07 6.84 -10.90
C ASP A 122 -4.32 6.11 -11.41
N VAL A 123 -4.46 4.83 -11.05
CA VAL A 123 -5.53 3.95 -11.52
C VAL A 123 -6.06 3.17 -10.33
N VAL A 124 -7.39 3.14 -10.19
CA VAL A 124 -8.09 2.25 -9.28
C VAL A 124 -8.64 1.08 -10.10
N LEU A 125 -8.37 -0.13 -9.64
CA LEU A 125 -8.83 -1.38 -10.23
C LEU A 125 -9.90 -1.98 -9.32
N TRP A 126 -11.04 -2.35 -9.89
CA TRP A 126 -12.07 -3.10 -9.16
C TRP A 126 -11.87 -4.60 -9.36
N PRO A 127 -12.46 -5.48 -8.52
CA PRO A 127 -12.27 -6.92 -8.63
C PRO A 127 -12.59 -7.48 -10.04
N VAL A 128 -13.52 -6.85 -10.76
CA VAL A 128 -13.86 -7.19 -12.15
C VAL A 128 -12.76 -6.87 -13.16
N ASP A 129 -11.85 -5.95 -12.82
CA ASP A 129 -10.72 -5.51 -13.67
C ASP A 129 -9.42 -6.25 -13.33
N PHE A 130 -9.43 -7.16 -12.34
CA PHE A 130 -8.22 -7.85 -11.91
C PHE A 130 -7.76 -8.86 -12.95
N SER A 131 -6.47 -8.80 -13.28
CA SER A 131 -5.86 -9.81 -14.13
C SER A 131 -5.81 -11.16 -13.42
N HIS A 132 -5.84 -12.25 -14.18
CA HIS A 132 -5.69 -13.62 -13.65
C HIS A 132 -4.44 -13.76 -12.76
N SER A 133 -3.33 -13.10 -13.13
CA SER A 133 -2.11 -13.11 -12.32
C SER A 133 -2.30 -12.45 -10.96
N LEU A 134 -3.00 -11.30 -10.91
CA LEU A 134 -3.28 -10.61 -9.65
C LEU A 134 -4.22 -11.44 -8.76
N CYS A 135 -5.27 -12.04 -9.34
CA CYS A 135 -6.17 -12.93 -8.60
C CYS A 135 -5.42 -14.12 -7.97
N ASN A 136 -4.52 -14.76 -8.70
CA ASN A 136 -3.71 -15.86 -8.17
C ASN A 136 -2.84 -15.40 -7.00
N ILE A 137 -2.17 -14.26 -7.11
CA ILE A 137 -1.34 -13.70 -6.04
C ILE A 137 -2.19 -13.39 -4.80
N ILE A 138 -3.38 -12.81 -4.98
CA ILE A 138 -4.31 -12.50 -3.88
C ILE A 138 -4.73 -13.78 -3.15
N GLN A 139 -5.05 -14.85 -3.89
CA GLN A 139 -5.41 -16.15 -3.31
C GLN A 139 -4.23 -16.82 -2.59
N ASP A 140 -3.01 -16.67 -3.11
CA ASP A 140 -1.81 -17.21 -2.49
C ASP A 140 -1.46 -16.47 -1.18
N ASP A 141 -1.57 -15.14 -1.18
CA ASP A 141 -1.41 -14.30 0.01
C ASP A 141 -2.47 -14.66 1.08
N ALA A 142 -3.73 -14.85 0.67
CA ALA A 142 -4.82 -15.21 1.59
C ALA A 142 -4.62 -16.61 2.22
N ARG A 143 -3.97 -17.53 1.52
CA ARG A 143 -3.61 -18.86 2.03
C ARG A 143 -2.40 -18.85 2.96
N GLY A 144 -1.72 -17.71 3.13
CA GLY A 144 -0.51 -17.60 3.94
C GLY A 144 0.66 -18.41 3.37
N THR A 145 0.68 -18.61 2.05
CA THR A 145 1.68 -19.45 1.40
C THR A 145 3.06 -18.80 1.50
N LYS A 146 3.96 -19.41 2.27
CA LYS A 146 5.34 -18.93 2.42
C LYS A 146 6.16 -19.34 1.21
N TYR A 147 6.65 -18.35 0.45
CA TYR A 147 7.54 -18.61 -0.69
C TYR A 147 8.99 -18.33 -0.29
N PRO A 148 9.90 -19.31 -0.44
CA PRO A 148 11.33 -19.05 -0.29
C PRO A 148 11.78 -18.11 -1.40
N ARG A 149 12.57 -17.08 -1.05
CA ARG A 149 13.18 -16.19 -2.04
C ARG A 149 14.19 -16.95 -2.90
N ARG A 150 14.19 -16.69 -4.21
CA ARG A 150 15.32 -16.91 -5.11
C ARG A 150 16.14 -15.63 -5.19
#